data_AF-A0A0R3WKN0-F1
#
_entry.id   AF-A0A0R3WKN0-F1
#
_cell.length_a   1.000
_cell.length_b   1.000
_cell.length_c   1.000
_cell.angle_alpha   90.00
_cell.angle_beta   90.00
_cell.angle_gamma   90.00
#
_symmetry.space_group_name_H-M   'P 1'
#
loop_
_entity.id
_entity.type
_entity.pdbx_description
1 polymer ?
#
loop_
_entity_poly.entity_id
_entity_poly.type
_entity_poly.pdbx_seq_one_letter_code
_entity_poly.pdbx_strand_id
1 'polypeptide(L)'
;MIIWSTLNTCSRLLFHSLICLILTQDVLSALGSPSRVYYKTEDKMMIHLPQSYRKLRQQRCDYFYNYFTLGVDVLFEARTHRVITFVLHTNQPGEYTFNTYYRCMFEIPLSITSDDGEVKSVVINPFVKIQSLLEGVINEQPVVIHQETTARRNPFGVTNAYNYRDLIFEVLPQNGYLASVTIYSLPEESAS
;
A
#
# COMPACT_ATOMS: atom_id res chain seq x y z
N MET A 1 -0.17 -5.99 23.69
CA MET A 1 -1.58 -6.42 23.54
C MET A 1 -2.49 -5.23 23.21
N ILE A 2 -2.08 -4.35 22.30
CA ILE A 2 -2.87 -3.15 21.94
C ILE A 2 -3.08 -3.10 20.42
N ILE A 3 -2.13 -3.59 19.61
CA ILE A 3 -2.22 -3.43 18.15
C ILE A 3 -3.08 -4.49 17.46
N TRP A 4 -3.15 -5.73 17.97
CA TRP A 4 -4.08 -6.74 17.42
C TRP A 4 -5.54 -6.56 17.86
N SER A 5 -5.78 -5.99 19.04
CA SER A 5 -7.11 -5.51 19.41
C SER A 5 -7.52 -4.25 18.64
N THR A 6 -6.57 -3.40 18.21
CA THR A 6 -6.90 -2.26 17.33
C THR A 6 -7.02 -2.65 15.86
N LEU A 7 -6.31 -3.67 15.35
CA LEU A 7 -6.49 -4.13 13.97
C LEU A 7 -7.86 -4.76 13.72
N ASN A 8 -8.43 -5.52 14.68
CA ASN A 8 -9.82 -6.00 14.60
C ASN A 8 -10.88 -4.92 14.87
N THR A 9 -10.50 -3.78 15.47
CA THR A 9 -11.41 -2.65 15.74
C THR A 9 -11.22 -1.51 14.72
N CYS A 10 -10.29 -1.65 13.79
CA CYS A 10 -9.93 -0.65 12.79
C CYS A 10 -10.85 -0.65 11.56
N SER A 11 -12.07 -1.12 11.75
CA SER A 11 -13.22 -0.87 10.88
C SER A 11 -13.96 0.42 11.28
N ARG A 12 -13.38 1.30 12.11
CA ARG A 12 -13.94 2.64 12.41
C ARG A 12 -12.90 3.76 12.41
N LEU A 13 -12.83 4.46 11.27
CA LEU A 13 -12.76 5.93 11.17
C LEU A 13 -11.55 6.72 11.72
N LEU A 14 -10.40 6.11 12.07
CA LEU A 14 -9.23 6.88 12.54
C LEU A 14 -7.89 6.55 11.86
N PHE A 15 -7.87 5.86 10.72
CA PHE A 15 -6.62 5.60 10.01
C PHE A 15 -6.13 6.79 9.16
N HIS A 16 -7.05 7.54 8.54
CA HIS A 16 -6.71 8.55 7.53
C HIS A 16 -5.83 9.69 8.06
N SER A 17 -6.02 10.14 9.31
CA SER A 17 -5.35 11.34 9.84
C SER A 17 -4.18 11.07 10.79
N LEU A 18 -3.91 9.80 11.14
CA LEU A 18 -2.90 9.44 12.14
C LEU A 18 -1.74 8.60 11.59
N ILE A 19 -1.77 8.18 10.31
CA ILE A 19 -0.70 7.38 9.68
C ILE A 19 0.67 8.06 9.86
N CYS A 20 0.77 9.37 9.62
CA CYS A 20 2.00 10.13 9.76
C CYS A 20 2.51 10.21 11.22
N LEU A 21 1.67 9.93 12.23
CA LEU A 21 2.11 9.91 13.63
C LEU A 21 2.69 8.56 14.06
N ILE A 22 2.53 7.51 13.26
CA ILE A 22 3.01 6.16 13.58
C ILE A 22 4.52 6.10 13.37
N LEU A 23 5.27 5.78 14.42
CA LEU A 23 6.72 5.59 14.35
C LEU A 23 7.07 4.13 14.06
N THR A 24 8.29 3.93 13.53
CA THR A 24 8.83 2.58 13.26
C THR A 24 8.79 1.66 14.49
N GLN A 25 9.08 2.19 15.68
CA GLN A 25 9.01 1.45 16.94
C GLN A 25 7.60 0.97 17.28
N ASP A 26 6.56 1.75 16.95
CA ASP A 26 5.17 1.37 17.20
C ASP A 26 4.80 0.20 16.29
N VAL A 27 5.22 0.25 15.03
CA VAL A 27 5.03 -0.85 14.07
C VAL A 27 5.79 -2.11 14.50
N LEU A 28 7.03 -1.99 14.98
CA LEU A 28 7.79 -3.15 15.50
C LEU A 28 7.15 -3.74 16.76
N SER A 29 6.63 -2.90 17.65
CA SER A 29 5.92 -3.35 18.85
C SER A 29 4.58 -4.03 18.51
N ALA A 30 3.96 -3.63 17.41
CA ALA A 30 2.69 -4.14 16.90
C ALA A 30 2.82 -5.47 16.19
N LEU A 31 3.64 -5.47 15.15
CA LEU A 31 3.71 -6.50 14.11
C LEU A 31 4.91 -7.43 14.33
N GLY A 32 5.85 -7.04 15.19
CA GLY A 32 7.11 -7.74 15.39
C GLY A 32 8.17 -7.34 14.37
N SER A 33 9.20 -8.17 14.26
CA SER A 33 10.28 -7.95 13.29
C SER A 33 9.79 -8.19 11.85
N PRO A 34 10.14 -7.31 10.89
CA PRO A 34 9.78 -7.51 9.50
C PRO A 34 10.49 -8.73 8.91
N SER A 35 9.87 -9.36 7.92
CA SER A 35 10.49 -10.49 7.20
C SER A 35 11.63 -10.01 6.31
N ARG A 36 11.50 -8.82 5.72
CA ARG A 36 12.53 -8.19 4.89
C ARG A 36 12.46 -6.67 5.02
N VAL A 37 13.63 -6.03 4.91
CA VAL A 37 13.75 -4.58 4.81
C VAL A 37 14.32 -4.22 3.44
N TYR A 38 13.68 -3.29 2.74
CA TYR A 38 14.11 -2.79 1.44
C TYR A 38 14.29 -1.27 1.48
N TYR A 39 15.45 -0.78 1.06
CA TYR A 39 15.72 0.66 0.97
C TYR A 39 15.51 1.11 -0.47
N LYS A 40 14.74 2.18 -0.67
CA LYS A 40 14.50 2.75 -1.99
C LYS A 40 15.81 3.30 -2.55
N THR A 41 16.49 2.52 -3.39
CA THR A 41 17.65 3.00 -4.15
C THR A 41 17.16 3.70 -5.40
N GLU A 42 17.05 5.02 -5.33
CA GLU A 42 16.48 5.84 -6.41
C GLU A 42 17.37 5.95 -7.65
N ASP A 43 18.61 5.44 -7.63
CA ASP A 43 19.54 5.72 -8.73
C ASP A 43 20.32 4.46 -9.19
N LYS A 44 20.12 4.11 -10.47
CA LYS A 44 20.80 2.99 -11.14
C LYS A 44 22.29 3.29 -11.40
N MET A 45 22.77 4.52 -11.18
CA MET A 45 24.19 4.89 -11.28
C MET A 45 25.04 4.58 -10.02
N MET A 46 24.43 4.04 -8.95
CA MET A 46 25.04 3.86 -7.63
C MET A 46 26.17 2.82 -7.53
N ILE A 47 26.33 1.95 -8.52
CA ILE A 47 27.39 0.91 -8.53
C ILE A 47 28.81 1.50 -8.64
N HIS A 48 28.94 2.73 -9.14
CA HIS A 48 30.23 3.40 -9.32
C HIS A 48 30.71 4.19 -8.08
N LEU A 49 29.86 4.38 -7.08
CA LEU A 49 30.22 5.14 -5.87
C LEU A 49 30.98 4.26 -4.85
N PRO A 50 31.92 4.83 -4.06
CA PRO A 50 32.59 4.13 -2.98
C PRO A 50 31.60 3.58 -1.94
N GLN A 51 31.92 2.41 -1.37
CA GLN A 51 31.02 1.65 -0.50
C GLN A 51 30.59 2.40 0.79
N SER A 52 31.45 3.29 1.31
CA SER A 52 31.13 4.19 2.44
C SER A 52 30.05 5.21 2.10
N TYR A 53 30.10 5.79 0.90
CA TYR A 53 29.10 6.75 0.40
C TYR A 53 27.74 6.08 0.16
N ARG A 54 27.74 4.80 -0.25
CA ARG A 54 26.50 4.03 -0.39
C ARG A 54 25.82 3.78 0.96
N LYS A 55 26.58 3.43 2.01
CA LYS A 55 26.03 3.18 3.36
C LYS A 55 25.45 4.45 4.00
N LEU A 56 26.15 5.58 3.88
CA LEU A 56 25.68 6.88 4.39
C LEU A 56 24.39 7.36 3.72
N ARG A 57 24.22 7.14 2.40
CA ARG A 57 22.98 7.50 1.70
C ARG A 57 21.83 6.52 1.94
N GLN A 58 22.09 5.24 2.21
CA GLN A 58 21.02 4.29 2.60
C GLN A 58 20.25 4.75 3.85
N GLN A 59 20.92 5.42 4.80
CA GLN A 59 20.25 5.99 5.98
C GLN A 59 19.39 7.24 5.67
N ARG A 60 19.46 7.75 4.44
CA ARG A 60 18.67 8.92 3.99
C ARG A 60 17.60 8.55 2.97
N CYS A 61 17.48 7.26 2.64
CA CYS A 61 16.49 6.75 1.70
C CYS A 61 15.31 6.15 2.46
N ASP A 62 14.11 6.41 1.97
CA ASP A 62 12.90 5.79 2.49
C ASP A 62 13.02 4.27 2.38
N TYR A 63 12.40 3.57 3.32
CA TYR A 63 12.55 2.12 3.42
C TYR A 63 11.23 1.43 3.70
N PHE A 64 11.13 0.21 3.19
CA PHE A 64 9.98 -0.67 3.35
C PHE A 64 10.30 -1.74 4.38
N TYR A 65 9.33 -2.01 5.25
CA TYR A 65 9.23 -3.25 6.01
C TYR A 65 8.21 -4.15 5.33
N ASN A 66 8.67 -5.31 4.87
CA ASN A 66 7.83 -6.31 4.24
C ASN A 66 7.44 -7.38 5.27
N TYR A 67 6.13 -7.55 5.49
CA TYR A 67 5.56 -8.59 6.34
C TYR A 67 4.82 -9.60 5.47
N PHE A 68 5.56 -10.54 4.88
CA PHE A 68 5.01 -11.54 3.95
C PHE A 68 3.89 -12.38 4.57
N THR A 69 4.03 -12.75 5.85
CA THR A 69 3.04 -13.54 6.59
C THR A 69 1.76 -12.76 6.92
N LEU A 70 1.81 -11.43 6.95
CA LEU A 70 0.65 -10.58 7.18
C LEU A 70 0.03 -10.04 5.87
N GLY A 71 0.77 -10.13 4.77
CA GLY A 71 0.35 -9.52 3.51
C GLY A 71 0.45 -8.00 3.52
N VAL A 72 1.38 -7.42 4.29
CA VAL A 72 1.48 -5.97 4.47
C VAL A 72 2.89 -5.48 4.19
N ASP A 73 3.01 -4.41 3.42
CA ASP A 73 4.22 -3.59 3.34
C ASP A 73 4.00 -2.24 3.99
N VAL A 74 5.01 -1.77 4.73
CA VAL A 74 4.98 -0.46 5.40
C VAL A 74 6.15 0.37 4.91
N LEU A 75 5.86 1.51 4.28
CA LEU A 75 6.85 2.48 3.86
C LEU A 75 7.08 3.50 4.96
N PHE A 76 8.35 3.72 5.30
CA PHE A 76 8.78 4.72 6.25
C PHE A 76 9.61 5.82 5.60
N GLU A 77 9.41 7.03 6.09
CA GLU A 77 10.26 8.17 5.77
C GLU A 77 11.64 8.02 6.43
N ALA A 78 12.72 8.27 5.68
CA ALA A 78 14.08 8.12 6.18
C ALA A 78 14.43 9.09 7.32
N ARG A 79 13.86 10.31 7.32
CA ARG A 79 14.24 11.37 8.28
C ARG A 79 13.55 11.23 9.62
N THR A 80 12.25 10.97 9.59
CA THR A 80 11.40 10.95 10.78
C THR A 80 11.09 9.53 11.24
N HIS A 81 11.41 8.51 10.43
CA HIS A 81 11.06 7.11 10.68
C HIS A 81 9.55 6.89 10.89
N ARG A 82 8.74 7.76 10.28
CA ARG A 82 7.28 7.73 10.32
C ARG A 82 6.71 7.00 9.12
N VAL A 83 5.55 6.38 9.32
CA VAL A 83 4.86 5.69 8.23
C VAL A 83 4.31 6.70 7.23
N ILE A 84 4.62 6.47 5.95
CA ILE A 84 4.07 7.21 4.81
C ILE A 84 2.92 6.42 4.17
N THR A 85 3.14 5.11 4.01
CA THR A 85 2.25 4.28 3.19
C THR A 85 2.14 2.86 3.74
N PHE A 86 0.92 2.32 3.71
CA PHE A 86 0.64 0.89 3.89
C PHE A 86 0.22 0.30 2.55
N VAL A 87 0.77 -0.84 2.18
CA VAL A 87 0.31 -1.65 1.04
C VAL A 87 -0.24 -2.96 1.58
N LEU A 88 -1.51 -3.23 1.29
CA LEU A 88 -2.24 -4.41 1.73
C LEU A 88 -2.42 -5.35 0.54
N HIS A 89 -1.78 -6.51 0.58
CA HIS A 89 -1.80 -7.51 -0.48
C HIS A 89 -2.96 -8.48 -0.28
N THR A 90 -3.68 -8.79 -1.35
CA THR A 90 -4.80 -9.75 -1.29
C THR A 90 -4.43 -11.13 -1.81
N ASN A 91 -3.24 -11.30 -2.40
CA ASN A 91 -2.76 -12.58 -2.90
C ASN A 91 -3.77 -13.25 -3.86
N GLN A 92 -4.25 -12.50 -4.85
CA GLN A 92 -5.19 -13.05 -5.84
C GLN A 92 -4.43 -13.87 -6.90
N PRO A 93 -4.98 -15.02 -7.35
CA PRO A 93 -4.44 -15.71 -8.50
C PRO A 93 -4.44 -14.79 -9.72
N GLY A 94 -3.30 -14.71 -10.42
CA GLY A 94 -3.12 -13.78 -11.55
C GLY A 94 -2.40 -12.48 -11.18
N GLU A 95 -1.96 -12.32 -9.95
CA GLU A 95 -1.07 -11.22 -9.54
C GLU A 95 0.41 -11.61 -9.71
N TYR A 96 1.28 -10.64 -10.06
CA TYR A 96 2.72 -10.87 -10.21
C TYR A 96 3.39 -11.39 -8.92
N THR A 97 2.93 -10.90 -7.77
CA THR A 97 3.44 -11.24 -6.43
C THR A 97 2.71 -12.42 -5.80
N PHE A 98 1.87 -13.14 -6.55
CA PHE A 98 1.11 -14.28 -6.04
C PHE A 98 2.03 -15.29 -5.32
N ASN A 99 1.58 -15.79 -4.17
CA ASN A 99 2.32 -16.69 -3.28
C ASN A 99 3.59 -16.12 -2.63
N THR A 100 3.92 -14.84 -2.88
CA THR A 100 4.98 -14.15 -2.12
C THR A 100 4.43 -13.64 -0.78
N TYR A 101 3.19 -13.17 -0.78
CA TYR A 101 2.49 -12.63 0.38
C TYR A 101 1.30 -13.51 0.76
N TYR A 102 0.99 -13.57 2.05
CA TYR A 102 -0.30 -14.05 2.52
C TYR A 102 -1.37 -12.99 2.25
N ARG A 103 -2.63 -13.43 2.18
CA ARG A 103 -3.75 -12.52 1.99
C ARG A 103 -3.97 -11.71 3.28
N CYS A 104 -3.85 -10.40 3.19
CA CYS A 104 -4.20 -9.49 4.26
C CYS A 104 -5.73 -9.44 4.40
N MET A 105 -6.27 -9.79 5.57
CA MET A 105 -7.71 -9.70 5.85
C MET A 105 -8.03 -8.31 6.40
N PHE A 106 -8.29 -7.36 5.50
CA PHE A 106 -8.66 -6.00 5.87
C PHE A 106 -10.16 -5.74 5.66
N GLU A 107 -10.69 -4.77 6.39
CA GLU A 107 -12.04 -4.24 6.20
C GLU A 107 -11.97 -2.71 6.22
N ILE A 108 -12.16 -2.08 5.06
CA ILE A 108 -12.08 -0.62 4.92
C ILE A 108 -13.48 -0.08 4.66
N PRO A 109 -14.13 0.58 5.64
CA PRO A 109 -15.41 1.23 5.42
C PRO A 109 -15.21 2.50 4.57
N LEU A 110 -15.88 2.56 3.43
CA LEU A 110 -15.97 3.72 2.56
C LEU A 110 -17.36 4.33 2.58
N SER A 111 -17.40 5.64 2.40
CA SER A 111 -18.63 6.40 2.14
C SER A 111 -18.51 6.98 0.75
N ILE A 112 -19.18 6.33 -0.19
CA ILE A 112 -19.24 6.67 -1.60
C ILE A 112 -20.44 7.59 -1.79
N THR A 113 -20.24 8.77 -2.35
CA THR A 113 -21.32 9.67 -2.75
C THR A 113 -21.58 9.44 -4.23
N SER A 114 -22.77 8.96 -4.58
CA SER A 114 -23.20 8.83 -5.98
C SER A 114 -23.56 10.20 -6.56
N ASP A 115 -23.62 10.31 -7.89
CA ASP A 115 -23.99 11.54 -8.60
C ASP A 115 -25.36 12.11 -8.18
N ASP A 116 -26.27 11.24 -7.72
CA ASP A 116 -27.59 11.60 -7.18
C ASP A 116 -27.55 12.19 -5.74
N GLY A 117 -26.35 12.34 -5.16
CA GLY A 117 -26.15 12.84 -3.80
C GLY A 117 -26.40 11.83 -2.68
N GLU A 118 -26.77 10.59 -3.02
CA GLU A 118 -26.93 9.51 -2.05
C GLU A 118 -25.56 9.03 -1.52
N VAL A 119 -25.43 8.99 -0.19
CA VAL A 119 -24.24 8.46 0.47
C VAL A 119 -24.42 6.98 0.72
N LYS A 120 -23.71 6.15 -0.04
CA LYS A 120 -23.67 4.71 0.13
C LYS A 120 -22.45 4.31 0.96
N SER A 121 -22.69 3.68 2.11
CA SER A 121 -21.62 3.08 2.91
C SER A 121 -21.32 1.68 2.39
N VAL A 122 -20.06 1.42 2.02
CA VAL A 122 -19.59 0.14 1.49
C VAL A 122 -18.32 -0.28 2.23
N VAL A 123 -18.23 -1.54 2.63
CA VAL A 123 -16.99 -2.09 3.23
C VAL A 123 -16.19 -2.83 2.17
N ILE A 124 -14.97 -2.39 1.93
CA ILE A 124 -14.03 -3.09 1.05
C ILE A 124 -13.31 -4.17 1.85
N ASN A 125 -13.33 -5.38 1.31
CA ASN A 125 -12.55 -6.51 1.79
C ASN A 125 -11.77 -7.16 0.62
N PRO A 126 -10.84 -8.09 0.89
CA PRO A 126 -10.00 -8.72 -0.13
C PRO A 126 -10.75 -9.53 -1.21
N PHE A 127 -12.02 -9.85 -0.97
CA PHE A 127 -12.83 -10.71 -1.84
C PHE A 127 -13.80 -9.92 -2.71
N VAL A 128 -13.81 -8.59 -2.59
CA VAL A 128 -14.72 -7.73 -3.34
C VAL A 128 -14.21 -7.52 -4.77
N LYS A 129 -15.15 -7.60 -5.72
CA LYS A 129 -14.94 -7.10 -7.09
C LYS A 129 -15.08 -5.59 -7.08
N ILE A 130 -13.94 -4.92 -7.01
CA ILE A 130 -13.88 -3.48 -6.80
C ILE A 130 -14.29 -2.71 -8.06
N GLN A 131 -14.08 -3.28 -9.25
CA GLN A 131 -14.47 -2.63 -10.51
C GLN A 131 -15.95 -2.25 -10.54
N SER A 132 -16.85 -3.16 -10.15
CA SER A 132 -18.29 -2.91 -10.10
C SER A 132 -18.72 -1.92 -9.01
N LEU A 133 -17.88 -1.70 -7.99
CA LEU A 133 -18.15 -0.71 -6.95
C LEU A 133 -17.64 0.68 -7.32
N LEU A 134 -16.59 0.74 -8.13
CA LEU A 134 -15.98 1.98 -8.60
C LEU A 134 -16.65 2.51 -9.87
N GLU A 135 -17.38 1.65 -10.60
CA GLU A 135 -18.23 2.03 -11.72
C GLU A 135 -19.20 3.15 -11.31
N GLY A 136 -18.98 4.36 -11.86
CA GLY A 136 -19.77 5.56 -11.58
C GLY A 136 -19.29 6.41 -10.40
N VAL A 137 -18.24 6.00 -9.67
CA VAL A 137 -17.69 6.73 -8.52
C VAL A 137 -16.36 7.39 -8.87
N ILE A 138 -15.52 6.68 -9.63
CA ILE A 138 -14.23 7.17 -10.08
C ILE A 138 -14.34 7.43 -11.58
N ASN A 139 -14.45 8.71 -11.94
CA ASN A 139 -14.50 9.16 -13.33
C ASN A 139 -13.09 9.33 -13.95
N GLU A 140 -12.03 9.10 -13.17
CA GLU A 140 -10.65 9.18 -13.64
C GLU A 140 -10.20 7.88 -14.32
N GLN A 141 -9.44 8.02 -15.41
CA GLN A 141 -8.85 6.87 -16.10
C GLN A 141 -7.79 6.21 -15.19
N PRO A 142 -7.79 4.87 -15.05
CA PRO A 142 -6.82 4.19 -14.22
C PRO A 142 -5.40 4.33 -14.77
N VAL A 143 -4.42 4.37 -13.88
CA VAL A 143 -3.01 4.27 -14.25
C VAL A 143 -2.68 2.80 -14.51
N VAL A 144 -2.17 2.50 -15.71
CA VAL A 144 -1.79 1.13 -16.08
C VAL A 144 -0.38 0.84 -15.58
N ILE A 145 -0.27 -0.14 -14.67
CA ILE A 145 1.00 -0.55 -14.06
C ILE A 145 1.54 -1.77 -14.80
N HIS A 146 2.77 -1.64 -15.29
CA HIS A 146 3.54 -2.73 -15.88
C HIS A 146 4.55 -3.23 -14.84
N GLN A 147 4.20 -4.27 -14.10
CA GLN A 147 5.12 -4.92 -13.17
C GLN A 147 6.09 -5.84 -13.91
N GLU A 148 6.99 -5.27 -14.72
CA GLU A 148 8.02 -6.03 -15.43
C GLU A 148 9.42 -5.52 -15.13
N THR A 149 10.37 -6.46 -15.03
CA THR A 149 11.80 -6.12 -15.03
C THR A 149 12.45 -6.76 -16.25
N THR A 150 13.60 -6.23 -16.69
CA THR A 150 14.36 -6.82 -17.80
C THR A 150 14.72 -8.30 -17.58
N ALA A 151 14.73 -8.77 -16.33
CA ALA A 151 15.06 -10.15 -15.96
C ALA A 151 13.83 -11.06 -15.73
N ARG A 152 12.63 -10.50 -15.50
CA ARG A 152 11.40 -11.26 -15.23
C ARG A 152 10.24 -10.64 -15.99
N ARG A 153 9.74 -11.37 -16.99
CA ARG A 153 8.48 -11.05 -17.67
C ARG A 153 7.32 -11.47 -16.78
N ASN A 154 6.33 -10.61 -16.65
CA ASN A 154 5.13 -10.92 -15.89
C ASN A 154 4.19 -11.75 -16.76
N PRO A 155 3.92 -13.02 -16.43
CA PRO A 155 3.05 -13.87 -17.24
C PRO A 155 1.57 -13.47 -17.15
N PHE A 156 1.19 -12.65 -16.17
CA PHE A 156 -0.21 -12.29 -15.90
C PHE A 156 -0.64 -10.94 -16.49
N GLY A 157 0.29 -10.17 -17.06
CA GLY A 157 0.00 -8.89 -17.71
C GLY A 157 -0.08 -7.72 -16.74
N VAL A 158 -0.73 -6.64 -17.18
CA VAL A 158 -0.79 -5.35 -16.46
C VAL A 158 -1.87 -5.32 -15.38
N THR A 159 -1.72 -4.40 -14.43
CA THR A 159 -2.73 -4.06 -13.43
C THR A 159 -3.21 -2.62 -13.59
N ASN A 160 -4.42 -2.32 -13.14
CA ASN A 160 -5.01 -0.99 -13.19
C ASN A 160 -5.05 -0.39 -11.78
N ALA A 161 -4.47 0.79 -11.60
CA ALA A 161 -4.53 1.53 -10.36
C ALA A 161 -5.57 2.64 -10.43
N TYR A 162 -6.54 2.60 -9.51
CA TYR A 162 -7.57 3.62 -9.35
C TYR A 162 -7.29 4.41 -8.08
N ASN A 163 -7.24 5.74 -8.18
CA ASN A 163 -7.07 6.61 -7.04
C ASN A 163 -8.44 7.01 -6.48
N TYR A 164 -8.61 6.96 -5.17
CA TYR A 164 -9.78 7.43 -4.47
C TYR A 164 -9.37 8.02 -3.12
N ARG A 165 -9.36 9.36 -3.02
CA ARG A 165 -8.92 10.08 -1.82
C ARG A 165 -7.48 9.71 -1.45
N ASP A 166 -7.28 9.09 -0.29
CA ASP A 166 -6.03 8.59 0.30
C ASP A 166 -5.74 7.12 -0.01
N LEU A 167 -6.54 6.52 -0.89
CA LEU A 167 -6.49 5.10 -1.24
C LEU A 167 -6.16 4.93 -2.71
N ILE A 168 -5.29 3.98 -3.01
CA ILE A 168 -5.08 3.48 -4.37
C ILE A 168 -5.50 2.02 -4.40
N PHE A 169 -6.44 1.71 -5.27
CA PHE A 169 -6.89 0.34 -5.53
C PHE A 169 -6.19 -0.19 -6.77
N GLU A 170 -5.29 -1.16 -6.59
CA GLU A 170 -4.72 -1.91 -7.71
C GLU A 170 -5.63 -3.09 -8.03
N VAL A 171 -6.03 -3.20 -9.30
CA VAL A 171 -7.06 -4.14 -9.75
C VAL A 171 -6.51 -4.99 -10.88
N LEU A 172 -6.81 -6.28 -10.83
CA LEU A 172 -6.53 -7.23 -11.89
C LEU A 172 -7.57 -7.08 -13.00
N PRO A 173 -7.21 -6.60 -14.22
CA PRO A 173 -8.19 -6.33 -15.28
C PRO A 173 -8.92 -7.58 -15.78
N GLN A 174 -8.31 -8.77 -15.61
CA GLN A 174 -8.84 -10.02 -16.12
C GLN A 174 -10.05 -10.53 -15.33
N ASN A 175 -10.13 -10.20 -14.04
CA ASN A 175 -11.15 -10.75 -13.15
C ASN A 175 -11.89 -9.69 -12.29
N GLY A 176 -11.40 -8.43 -12.30
CA GLY A 176 -11.99 -7.30 -11.56
C GLY A 176 -11.79 -7.36 -10.04
N TYR A 177 -10.99 -8.32 -9.55
CA TYR A 177 -10.61 -8.41 -8.14
C TYR A 177 -9.45 -7.48 -7.84
N LEU A 178 -9.40 -7.07 -6.58
CA LEU A 178 -8.32 -6.27 -6.06
C LEU A 178 -7.03 -7.09 -5.98
N ALA A 179 -5.90 -6.54 -6.41
CA ALA A 179 -4.56 -7.08 -6.19
C ALA A 179 -4.00 -6.54 -4.86
N SER A 180 -3.96 -5.21 -4.73
CA SER A 180 -3.49 -4.53 -3.52
C SER A 180 -4.28 -3.25 -3.23
N VAL A 181 -4.37 -2.87 -1.95
CA VAL A 181 -4.83 -1.54 -1.52
C VAL A 181 -3.65 -0.81 -0.94
N THR A 182 -3.37 0.37 -1.46
CA THR A 182 -2.37 1.27 -0.89
C THR A 182 -3.09 2.39 -0.14
N ILE A 183 -2.75 2.58 1.12
CA ILE A 183 -3.22 3.67 1.98
C ILE A 183 -2.04 4.60 2.20
N TYR A 184 -2.15 5.85 1.77
CA TYR A 184 -1.06 6.81 1.87
C TYR A 184 -1.53 8.08 2.57
N SER A 185 -0.63 8.68 3.35
CA SER A 185 -0.84 10.00 3.93
C SER A 185 0.04 10.99 3.18
N LEU A 186 -0.55 12.06 2.65
CA LEU A 186 0.22 13.17 2.14
C LEU A 186 0.84 13.91 3.32
N PRO A 187 2.13 14.25 3.29
CA PRO A 187 2.69 15.16 4.29
C PRO A 187 1.91 16.47 4.21
N GLU A 188 1.45 16.98 5.37
CA GLU A 188 0.86 18.32 5.41
C GLU A 188 1.89 19.28 4.79
N GLU A 189 1.54 19.91 3.67
CA GLU A 189 2.31 21.04 3.17
C GLU A 189 2.33 22.03 4.33
N SER A 190 3.54 22.27 4.87
CA SER A 190 3.76 23.35 5.81
C SER A 190 3.26 24.61 5.11
N ALA A 191 2.10 25.10 5.51
CA ALA A 191 1.55 26.36 5.04
C ALA A 191 2.61 27.42 5.28
N SER A 192 3.31 27.78 4.20
CA SER A 192 4.31 28.84 4.14
C SER A 192 3.62 30.15 3.80
#